data_AF-A0A242C4Q1-F1
#
_entry.id   AF-A0A242C4Q1-F1
#
_cell.length_a   1.000
_cell.length_b   1.000
_cell.length_c   1.000
_cell.angle_alpha   90.00
_cell.angle_beta   90.00
_cell.angle_gamma   90.00
#
_symmetry.space_group_name_H-M   'P 1'
#
loop_
_entity.id
_entity.type
_entity.pdbx_description
1 polymer ?
#
loop_
_entity_poly.entity_id
_entity_poly.type
_entity_poly.pdbx_seq_one_letter_code
_entity_poly.pdbx_strand_id
1 'polypeptide(L)'
;MEIIYPSLIEEAYRHSKKFHPEITKEAIYRHFYEAGLIKENGDPTEKALSEGVVKDYTEDWDLTFEEFLMIYPVFRSFDSKHFKKIEHFWEMDLALQEQILAQWEQETFTEEEIIDLTAFFEERLPSKKEQ
;
A
#
# COMPACT_ATOMS: atom_id res chain seq x y z
N MET A 1 14.59 -26.42 13.44
CA MET A 1 13.16 -26.12 13.57
C MET A 1 12.74 -25.44 12.29
N GLU A 2 11.86 -26.05 11.51
CA GLU A 2 11.23 -25.35 10.38
C GLU A 2 10.12 -24.48 10.97
N ILE A 3 10.26 -23.16 10.84
CA ILE A 3 9.19 -22.24 11.20
C ILE A 3 8.18 -22.34 10.05
N ILE A 4 6.99 -22.88 10.34
CA ILE A 4 5.90 -22.93 9.36
C ILE A 4 5.19 -21.59 9.43
N TYR A 5 5.39 -20.78 8.39
CA TYR A 5 4.73 -19.49 8.30
C TYR A 5 3.28 -19.65 7.84
N PRO A 6 2.34 -18.87 8.42
CA PRO A 6 0.96 -18.82 7.95
C PRO A 6 0.86 -18.43 6.47
N SER A 7 -0.21 -18.89 5.80
CA SER A 7 -0.43 -18.62 4.37
C SER A 7 -0.39 -17.12 4.03
N LEU A 8 -0.87 -16.26 4.93
CA LEU A 8 -0.82 -14.80 4.80
C LEU A 8 0.62 -14.27 4.72
N ILE A 9 1.52 -14.81 5.54
CA ILE A 9 2.94 -14.40 5.59
C ILE A 9 3.67 -14.94 4.37
N GLU A 10 3.34 -16.14 3.92
CA GLU A 10 3.85 -16.69 2.66
C GLU A 10 3.41 -15.85 1.46
N GLU A 11 2.17 -15.37 1.46
CA GLU A 11 1.64 -14.52 0.40
C GLU A 11 2.24 -13.12 0.40
N ALA A 12 2.26 -12.46 1.55
CA ALA A 12 2.94 -11.19 1.74
C ALA A 12 4.43 -11.29 1.35
N TYR A 13 5.11 -12.37 1.74
CA TYR A 13 6.48 -12.62 1.34
C TYR A 13 6.65 -12.76 -0.17
N ARG A 14 5.81 -13.54 -0.84
CA ARG A 14 5.85 -13.68 -2.30
C ARG A 14 5.59 -12.35 -3.00
N HIS A 15 4.75 -11.49 -2.44
CA HIS A 15 4.48 -10.16 -2.96
C HIS A 15 5.69 -9.23 -2.76
N SER A 16 6.10 -9.02 -1.51
CA SER A 16 7.18 -8.10 -1.14
C SER A 16 8.54 -8.50 -1.71
N LYS A 17 8.82 -9.80 -1.89
CA LYS A 17 10.09 -10.26 -2.46
C LYS A 17 10.30 -9.86 -3.92
N LYS A 18 9.24 -9.48 -4.64
CA LYS A 18 9.34 -8.92 -5.99
C LYS A 18 9.97 -7.52 -5.99
N PHE A 19 9.78 -6.77 -4.91
CA PHE A 19 10.19 -5.38 -4.76
C PHE A 19 11.41 -5.22 -3.84
N HIS A 20 11.53 -6.10 -2.83
CA HIS A 20 12.60 -6.15 -1.83
C HIS A 20 13.24 -7.55 -1.82
N PRO A 21 14.24 -7.82 -2.66
CA PRO A 21 14.89 -9.14 -2.76
C PRO A 21 15.45 -9.65 -1.41
N GLU A 22 15.88 -8.71 -0.57
CA GLU A 22 16.45 -8.89 0.76
C GLU A 22 15.43 -9.15 1.86
N ILE A 23 14.13 -8.93 1.61
CA ILE A 23 13.10 -9.12 2.62
C ILE A 23 13.04 -10.60 3.02
N THR A 24 12.89 -10.83 4.32
CA THR A 24 12.79 -12.16 4.91
C THR A 24 11.39 -12.39 5.46
N LYS A 25 10.98 -13.66 5.55
CA LYS A 25 9.68 -14.03 6.12
C LYS A 25 9.60 -13.61 7.58
N GLU A 26 10.72 -13.67 8.28
CA GLU A 26 10.89 -13.22 9.67
C GLU A 26 10.65 -11.72 9.83
N ALA A 27 11.08 -10.89 8.86
CA ALA A 27 10.87 -9.45 8.91
C ALA A 27 9.38 -9.10 8.73
N ILE A 28 8.73 -9.74 7.75
CA ILE A 28 7.30 -9.57 7.49
C ILE A 28 6.46 -10.04 8.68
N TYR A 29 6.79 -11.21 9.23
CA TYR A 29 6.14 -11.75 10.42
C TYR A 29 6.22 -10.79 11.60
N ARG A 30 7.40 -10.23 11.86
CA ARG A 30 7.61 -9.30 12.97
C ARG A 30 6.84 -8.01 12.79
N HIS A 31 6.85 -7.46 11.57
CA HIS A 31 6.10 -6.27 11.24
C HIS A 31 4.59 -6.48 11.44
N PHE A 32 4.06 -7.60 10.97
CA PHE A 32 2.63 -7.94 11.12
C PHE A 32 2.24 -8.17 12.59
N TYR A 33 3.16 -8.73 13.38
CA TYR A 33 2.96 -8.93 14.81
C TYR A 33 2.99 -7.61 15.59
N GLU A 34 3.97 -6.73 15.30
CA GLU A 34 4.08 -5.40 15.90
C GLU A 34 2.90 -4.50 15.53
N ALA A 35 2.40 -4.62 14.30
CA ALA A 35 1.18 -3.93 13.84
C ALA A 35 -0.13 -4.50 14.43
N GLY A 36 -0.05 -5.62 15.17
CA GLY A 36 -1.23 -6.28 15.77
C GLY A 36 -2.14 -6.96 14.74
N LEU A 37 -1.64 -7.25 13.55
CA LEU A 37 -2.37 -7.92 12.47
C LEU A 37 -2.38 -9.44 12.65
N ILE A 38 -1.31 -9.99 13.24
CA ILE A 38 -1.20 -11.41 13.57
C ILE A 38 -0.90 -11.60 15.06
N LYS A 39 -1.33 -12.73 15.60
CA LYS A 39 -1.00 -13.20 16.94
C LYS A 39 0.39 -13.83 16.95
N GLU A 40 0.93 -14.14 18.13
CA GLU A 40 2.25 -14.79 18.29
C GLU A 40 2.31 -16.18 17.63
N ASN A 41 1.16 -16.81 17.40
CA ASN A 41 1.03 -18.08 16.68
C ASN A 41 0.89 -17.91 15.15
N GLY A 42 0.89 -16.66 14.65
CA GLY A 42 0.78 -16.32 13.24
C GLY A 42 -0.65 -16.26 12.69
N ASP A 43 -1.66 -16.59 13.49
CA ASP A 43 -3.05 -16.42 13.06
C ASP A 43 -3.41 -14.94 13.00
N PRO A 44 -4.25 -14.51 12.03
CA PRO A 44 -4.76 -13.15 12.02
C PRO A 44 -5.50 -12.83 13.32
N THR A 45 -5.32 -11.61 13.82
CA THR A 45 -6.06 -11.14 15.00
C THR A 45 -7.53 -10.93 14.65
N GLU A 46 -8.41 -10.95 15.65
CA GLU A 46 -9.80 -10.53 15.45
C GLU A 46 -9.86 -9.08 14.95
N LYS A 47 -8.88 -8.24 15.30
CA LYS A 47 -8.70 -6.91 14.72
C LYS A 47 -8.50 -6.99 13.20
N ALA A 48 -7.53 -7.77 12.71
CA ALA A 48 -7.32 -7.97 11.28
C ALA A 48 -8.56 -8.55 10.55
N LEU A 49 -9.31 -9.44 11.20
CA LEU A 49 -10.52 -10.07 10.65
C LEU A 49 -11.76 -9.15 10.68
N SER A 50 -11.89 -8.29 11.68
CA SER A 50 -13.05 -7.39 11.87
C SER A 50 -12.88 -6.03 11.22
N GLU A 51 -11.65 -5.54 11.09
CA GLU A 51 -11.34 -4.27 10.43
C GLU A 51 -11.09 -4.43 8.92
N GLY A 52 -11.04 -5.65 8.37
CA GLY A 52 -10.72 -5.84 6.94
C GLY A 52 -9.36 -5.22 6.58
N VAL A 53 -8.35 -5.44 7.42
CA VAL A 53 -7.02 -4.77 7.32
C VAL A 53 -6.12 -5.47 6.31
N VAL A 54 -6.65 -5.72 5.13
CA VAL A 54 -5.88 -5.63 3.91
C VAL A 54 -6.69 -4.63 3.10
N LYS A 55 -6.30 -3.35 3.10
CA LYS A 55 -6.86 -2.40 2.14
C LYS A 55 -6.61 -3.02 0.76
N ASP A 56 -7.67 -3.41 0.08
CA ASP A 56 -7.58 -3.96 -1.26
C ASP A 56 -7.29 -2.79 -2.19
N TYR A 57 -6.02 -2.58 -2.48
CA TYR A 57 -5.55 -1.56 -3.41
C TYR A 57 -5.66 -2.01 -4.87
N THR A 58 -6.38 -3.11 -5.15
CA THR A 58 -6.63 -3.57 -6.51
C THR A 58 -7.50 -2.55 -7.26
N GLU A 59 -6.90 -1.87 -8.24
CA GLU A 59 -7.65 -1.03 -9.17
C GLU A 59 -8.32 -1.89 -10.24
N ASP A 60 -9.64 -1.97 -10.21
CA ASP A 60 -10.41 -2.50 -11.33
C ASP A 60 -10.30 -1.58 -12.57
N TRP A 61 -10.58 -2.14 -13.74
CA TRP A 61 -10.64 -1.35 -14.96
C TRP A 61 -11.83 -0.39 -14.93
N ASP A 62 -11.60 0.84 -15.38
CA ASP A 62 -12.64 1.84 -15.59
C ASP A 62 -13.38 2.33 -14.34
N LEU A 63 -12.78 2.22 -13.16
CA LEU A 63 -13.32 2.81 -11.93
C LEU A 63 -13.80 4.24 -12.10
N THR A 64 -14.92 4.59 -11.47
CA THR A 64 -15.33 5.97 -11.29
C THR A 64 -14.35 6.70 -10.37
N PHE A 65 -14.37 8.03 -10.41
CA PHE A 65 -13.51 8.81 -9.51
C PHE A 65 -13.86 8.57 -8.04
N GLU A 66 -15.14 8.35 -7.72
CA GLU A 66 -15.57 8.02 -6.36
C GLU A 66 -15.03 6.67 -5.90
N GLU A 67 -15.03 5.64 -6.76
CA GLU A 67 -14.46 4.34 -6.45
C GLU A 67 -12.94 4.40 -6.27
N PHE A 68 -12.24 5.16 -7.12
CA PHE A 68 -10.82 5.44 -6.93
C PHE A 68 -10.52 6.09 -5.56
N LEU A 69 -11.35 7.04 -5.13
CA LEU A 69 -11.24 7.66 -3.80
C LEU A 69 -11.70 6.78 -2.63
N MET A 70 -12.34 5.63 -2.90
CA MET A 70 -12.57 4.60 -1.88
C MET A 70 -11.33 3.73 -1.70
N ILE A 71 -10.59 3.47 -2.78
CA ILE A 71 -9.32 2.73 -2.76
C ILE A 71 -8.22 3.58 -2.13
N TYR A 72 -8.12 4.87 -2.51
CA TYR A 72 -7.12 5.80 -1.99
C TYR A 72 -7.76 7.05 -1.35
N PRO A 73 -8.28 6.94 -0.13
CA PRO A 73 -8.90 8.05 0.59
C PRO A 73 -8.02 9.30 0.71
N VAL A 74 -6.69 9.17 0.77
CA VAL A 74 -5.75 10.31 0.81
C VAL A 74 -6.01 11.34 -0.29
N PHE A 75 -6.44 10.90 -1.48
CA PHE A 75 -6.66 11.78 -2.62
C PHE A 75 -7.91 12.68 -2.50
N ARG A 76 -8.80 12.42 -1.54
CA ARG A 76 -10.01 13.24 -1.28
C ARG A 76 -9.68 14.67 -0.88
N SER A 77 -8.49 14.89 -0.33
CA SER A 77 -8.03 16.21 0.11
C SER A 77 -7.52 17.09 -1.05
N PHE A 78 -7.35 16.51 -2.25
CA PHE A 78 -6.82 17.21 -3.42
C PHE A 78 -7.91 17.52 -4.45
N ASP A 79 -7.66 18.54 -5.28
CA ASP A 79 -8.64 18.98 -6.28
C ASP A 79 -8.72 17.99 -7.44
N SER A 80 -9.94 17.51 -7.72
CA SER A 80 -10.26 16.57 -8.80
C SER A 80 -9.75 16.98 -10.18
N LYS A 81 -9.53 18.28 -10.44
CA LYS A 81 -9.02 18.77 -11.74
C LYS A 81 -7.62 18.25 -12.10
N HIS A 82 -6.86 17.82 -11.08
CA HIS A 82 -5.51 17.28 -11.26
C HIS A 82 -5.53 15.81 -11.66
N PHE A 83 -6.70 15.15 -11.62
CA PHE A 83 -6.85 13.73 -11.92
C PHE A 83 -7.46 13.54 -13.30
N LYS A 84 -6.94 12.56 -14.04
CA LYS A 84 -7.43 12.16 -15.36
C LYS A 84 -7.36 10.65 -15.51
N LYS A 85 -8.32 10.08 -16.23
CA LYS A 85 -8.27 8.67 -16.59
C LYS A 85 -7.38 8.46 -17.81
N ILE A 86 -6.37 7.61 -17.70
CA ILE A 86 -5.46 7.20 -18.79
C ILE A 86 -5.44 5.67 -18.83
N GLU A 87 -5.68 5.08 -20.01
CA GLU A 87 -5.67 3.62 -20.21
C GLU A 87 -6.47 2.84 -19.15
N HIS A 88 -7.69 3.32 -18.84
CA HIS A 88 -8.62 2.78 -17.84
C HIS A 88 -8.32 3.07 -16.36
N PHE A 89 -7.16 3.64 -16.04
CA PHE A 89 -6.72 3.94 -14.66
C PHE A 89 -6.71 5.45 -14.35
N TRP A 90 -6.87 5.81 -13.08
CA TRP A 90 -6.77 7.21 -12.65
C TRP A 90 -5.31 7.59 -12.43
N GLU A 91 -4.92 8.70 -13.06
CA GLU A 91 -3.59 9.29 -12.98
C GLU A 91 -3.71 10.75 -12.52
N MET A 92 -2.62 11.28 -11.98
CA MET A 92 -2.53 12.70 -11.58
C MET A 92 -1.56 13.47 -12.47
N ASP A 93 -1.69 14.80 -12.50
CA ASP A 93 -0.69 15.64 -13.14
C ASP A 93 0.61 15.74 -12.33
N LEU A 94 1.68 16.13 -13.03
CA LEU A 94 3.03 16.20 -12.46
C LEU A 94 3.12 17.22 -11.32
N ALA A 95 2.38 18.32 -11.39
CA ALA A 95 2.43 19.36 -10.37
C ALA A 95 1.86 18.86 -9.04
N LEU A 96 0.74 18.12 -9.08
CA LEU A 96 0.18 17.48 -7.90
C LEU A 96 1.12 16.40 -7.37
N GLN A 97 1.72 15.59 -8.24
CA GLN A 97 2.66 14.56 -7.83
C GLN A 97 3.88 15.14 -7.10
N GLU A 98 4.51 16.20 -7.64
CA GLU A 98 5.64 16.89 -7.01
C GLU A 98 5.24 17.49 -5.65
N GLN A 99 4.03 18.05 -5.54
CA GLN A 99 3.51 18.57 -4.28
C GLN A 99 3.38 17.47 -3.22
N ILE A 100 2.80 16.33 -3.58
CA ILE A 100 2.60 15.19 -2.66
C ILE A 100 3.96 14.66 -2.19
N LEU A 101 4.93 14.50 -3.09
CA LEU A 101 6.28 14.04 -2.72
C LEU A 101 6.97 15.02 -1.77
N ALA A 102 6.85 16.33 -2.01
CA ALA A 102 7.42 17.34 -1.12
C ALA A 102 6.77 17.36 0.27
N GLN A 103 5.46 17.09 0.35
CA GLN A 103 4.72 16.93 1.61
C GLN A 103 5.13 15.67 2.36
N TRP A 104 5.37 14.59 1.62
CA TRP A 104 5.83 13.32 2.19
C TRP A 104 7.23 13.45 2.81
N GLU A 105 8.17 14.12 2.15
CA GLU A 105 9.50 14.40 2.72
C GLU A 105 9.45 15.26 3.99
N GLN A 106 8.38 16.03 4.18
CA GLN A 106 8.15 16.86 5.36
C GLN A 106 7.37 16.14 6.47
N GLU A 107 7.10 14.83 6.30
CA GLU A 107 6.34 14.00 7.24
C GLU A 107 4.96 14.60 7.59
N THR A 108 4.32 15.27 6.63
CA THR A 108 3.03 15.94 6.89
C THR A 108 1.82 15.01 6.80
N PHE A 109 2.02 13.79 6.30
CA PHE A 109 0.96 12.78 6.16
C PHE A 109 0.88 11.89 7.39
N THR A 110 -0.33 11.47 7.71
CA THR A 110 -0.61 10.43 8.70
C THR A 110 -0.15 9.06 8.21
N GLU A 111 0.01 8.10 9.13
CA GLU A 111 0.38 6.72 8.78
C GLU A 111 -0.59 6.11 7.76
N GLU A 112 -1.89 6.35 7.89
CA GLU A 112 -2.90 5.83 6.96
C GLU A 112 -2.77 6.42 5.55
N GLU A 113 -2.47 7.71 5.45
CA GLU A 113 -2.25 8.41 4.18
C GLU A 113 -0.95 7.94 3.53
N ILE A 114 0.12 7.72 4.31
CA ILE A 114 1.38 7.16 3.81
C ILE A 114 1.17 5.78 3.20
N ILE A 115 0.33 4.93 3.80
CA ILE A 115 0.01 3.61 3.24
C ILE A 115 -0.73 3.76 1.90
N ASP A 116 -1.72 4.64 1.81
CA ASP A 116 -2.45 4.89 0.55
C ASP A 116 -1.52 5.41 -0.56
N LEU A 117 -0.65 6.36 -0.23
CA LEU A 117 0.32 6.93 -1.17
C LEU A 117 1.35 5.88 -1.62
N THR A 118 1.85 5.06 -0.68
CA THR A 118 2.78 3.97 -0.99
C THR A 118 2.15 2.99 -1.96
N ALA A 119 0.92 2.55 -1.70
CA ALA A 119 0.22 1.62 -2.58
C ALA A 119 0.02 2.21 -3.99
N PHE A 120 -0.43 3.46 -4.10
CA PHE A 120 -0.66 4.10 -5.40
C PHE A 120 0.64 4.28 -6.21
N PHE A 121 1.72 4.70 -5.55
CA PHE A 121 2.99 5.00 -6.22
C PHE A 121 3.87 3.77 -6.45
N GLU A 122 3.69 2.67 -5.71
CA GLU A 122 4.44 1.41 -5.92
C GLU A 122 4.25 0.86 -7.34
N GLU A 123 3.04 0.95 -7.88
CA GLU A 123 2.73 0.48 -9.24
C GLU A 123 3.14 1.46 -10.35
N ARG A 124 3.44 2.72 -9.99
CA ARG A 124 3.56 3.84 -10.95
C ARG A 124 4.94 4.50 -10.98
N LEU A 125 5.67 4.47 -9.88
CA LEU A 125 7.07 4.88 -9.88
C LEU A 125 7.91 3.73 -10.42
N PRO A 126 8.74 3.96 -11.45
CA PRO A 126 9.77 2.98 -11.78
C PRO A 126 10.61 2.82 -10.52
N SER A 127 10.64 1.60 -9.97
CA SER A 127 11.49 1.27 -8.83
C SER A 127 12.84 1.92 -9.09
N LYS A 128 13.28 2.82 -8.20
CA LYS A 128 14.65 3.34 -8.27
C LYS A 128 15.55 2.11 -8.22
N LYS A 129 15.97 1.63 -9.39
CA LYS A 129 17.07 0.69 -9.52
C LYS A 129 18.28 1.49 -9.07
N GLU A 130 18.58 1.41 -7.78
CA GLU A 130 19.86 1.85 -7.26
C GLU A 130 20.93 1.06 -8.03
N GLN A 131 21.75 1.80 -8.78
CA GLN A 131 23.05 1.36 -9.28
C GLN A 131 24.10 1.69 -8.23
#